data_AF-A0A1H0CAL5-F1
#
_entry.id   AF-A0A1H0CAL5-F1
#
_cell.length_a   1.000
_cell.length_b   1.000
_cell.length_c   1.000
_cell.angle_alpha   90.00
_cell.angle_beta   90.00
_cell.angle_gamma   90.00
#
_symmetry.space_group_name_H-M   'P 1'
#
loop_
_entity.id
_entity.type
_entity.pdbx_description
1 polymer ?
#
loop_
_entity_poly.entity_id
_entity_poly.type
_entity_poly.pdbx_seq_one_letter_code
_entity_poly.pdbx_strand_id
1 'polypeptide(L)'
;MLKKALKLLITSFTFWFAALSLLIIWNHYSGGDSKSIVLIYFNVILESISLNDAGRALLNSGPEISAKTIPGEISVYWYVAHLLSFILYGAVLDGIKAVVKLLLRAPSKGEAT
;
A
#
# COMPACT_ATOMS: atom_id res chain seq x y z
N MET A 1 -3.34 24.94 -14.42
CA MET A 1 -2.70 23.61 -14.43
C MET A 1 -2.72 22.93 -13.06
N LEU A 2 -2.33 23.62 -11.98
CA LEU A 2 -2.29 23.08 -10.61
C LEU A 2 -3.61 22.43 -10.14
N LYS A 3 -4.77 23.09 -10.35
CA LYS A 3 -6.09 22.54 -9.96
C LYS A 3 -6.42 21.19 -10.61
N LYS A 4 -5.97 20.96 -11.85
CA LYS A 4 -6.21 19.71 -12.60
C LYS A 4 -5.33 18.57 -12.07
N ALA A 5 -4.05 18.86 -11.81
CA ALA A 5 -3.13 17.91 -11.21
C ALA A 5 -3.57 17.51 -9.80
N LEU A 6 -3.98 18.48 -8.98
CA LEU A 6 -4.49 18.23 -7.63
C LEU A 6 -5.75 17.35 -7.65
N LYS A 7 -6.68 17.59 -8.58
CA LYS A 7 -7.87 16.75 -8.75
C LYS A 7 -7.51 15.31 -9.14
N LEU A 8 -6.50 15.12 -10.00
CA LEU A 8 -6.04 13.78 -10.36
C LEU A 8 -5.44 13.05 -9.15
N LEU A 9 -4.61 13.74 -8.38
CA LEU A 9 -3.95 13.19 -7.19
C LEU A 9 -4.97 12.79 -6.09
N ILE A 10 -5.92 13.67 -5.77
CA ILE A 10 -6.98 13.41 -4.76
C ILE A 10 -7.96 12.31 -5.22
N THR A 11 -8.03 12.00 -6.51
CA THR A 11 -8.89 10.91 -7.00
C THR A 11 -8.14 9.62 -7.27
N SER A 12 -6.83 9.57 -7.04
CA SER A 12 -6.01 8.38 -7.24
C SER A 12 -6.10 7.45 -6.02
N PHE A 13 -6.41 6.18 -6.27
CA PHE A 13 -6.33 5.16 -5.24
C PHE A 13 -4.90 5.00 -4.73
N THR A 14 -3.91 5.05 -5.64
CA THR A 14 -2.47 5.00 -5.30
C THR A 14 -2.09 6.03 -4.25
N PHE A 15 -2.51 7.28 -4.43
CA PHE A 15 -2.22 8.35 -3.48
C PHE A 15 -2.81 8.06 -2.09
N TRP A 16 -4.09 7.69 -2.03
CA TRP A 16 -4.76 7.43 -0.75
C TRP A 16 -4.27 6.18 -0.05
N PHE A 17 -3.91 5.12 -0.79
CA PHE A 17 -3.31 3.93 -0.21
C PHE A 17 -1.91 4.22 0.35
N ALA A 18 -1.09 5.02 -0.34
CA ALA A 18 0.20 5.46 0.19
C ALA A 18 0.01 6.27 1.49
N ALA A 19 -0.92 7.22 1.51
CA ALA A 19 -1.24 8.01 2.70
C ALA A 19 -1.72 7.12 3.87
N LEU A 20 -2.61 6.16 3.59
CA LEU A 20 -3.09 5.20 4.57
C LEU A 20 -1.95 4.33 5.12
N SER A 21 -1.04 3.87 4.26
CA SER A 21 0.15 3.13 4.69
C SER A 21 1.02 3.94 5.65
N LEU A 22 1.24 5.24 5.37
CA LEU A 22 2.00 6.10 6.27
C LEU A 22 1.31 6.26 7.64
N LEU A 23 -0.02 6.34 7.66
CA LEU A 23 -0.79 6.36 8.91
C LEU A 23 -0.66 5.04 9.70
N ILE A 24 -0.70 3.90 9.01
CA ILE A 24 -0.52 2.58 9.64
C ILE A 24 0.91 2.45 10.21
N ILE A 25 1.93 2.85 9.45
CA ILE A 25 3.33 2.87 9.91
C ILE A 25 3.48 3.77 11.13
N TRP A 26 2.87 4.96 11.11
CA TRP A 26 2.89 5.86 12.27
C TRP A 26 2.20 5.25 13.50
N ASN A 27 1.04 4.62 13.31
CA ASN A 27 0.31 3.93 14.38
C ASN A 27 1.16 2.80 14.99
N HIS A 28 1.82 2.01 14.15
CA HIS A 28 2.76 0.98 14.58
C HIS A 28 3.95 1.56 15.36
N TYR A 29 4.64 2.55 14.78
CA TYR A 29 5.79 3.22 15.40
C TYR A 29 5.45 3.80 16.78
N SER A 30 4.25 4.36 16.92
CA SER A 30 3.74 4.94 18.17
C SER A 30 3.23 3.90 19.19
N GLY A 31 3.19 2.61 18.83
CA GLY A 31 2.79 1.51 19.70
C GLY A 31 1.30 1.11 19.64
N GLY A 32 0.51 1.77 18.79
CA GLY A 32 -0.91 1.46 18.60
C GLY A 32 -1.15 0.12 17.87
N ASP A 33 -0.13 -0.41 17.20
CA ASP A 33 -0.11 -1.75 16.61
C ASP A 33 1.10 -2.55 17.13
N SER A 34 1.16 -2.77 18.45
CA SER A 34 2.34 -3.31 19.14
C SER A 34 2.73 -4.75 18.75
N LYS A 35 1.84 -5.48 18.07
CA LYS A 35 2.04 -6.85 17.55
C LYS A 35 2.18 -6.90 16.03
N SER A 36 2.22 -5.74 15.36
CA SER A 36 2.32 -5.63 13.91
C SER A 36 1.17 -6.29 13.14
N ILE A 37 -0.02 -6.38 13.72
CA ILE A 37 -1.20 -7.01 13.11
C ILE A 37 -1.65 -6.21 11.89
N VAL A 38 -1.82 -4.90 12.06
CA VAL A 38 -2.29 -4.03 10.98
C VAL A 38 -1.17 -3.80 9.96
N LEU A 39 0.07 -3.65 10.43
CA LEU A 39 1.22 -3.44 9.56
C LEU A 39 1.57 -4.68 8.73
N ILE A 40 1.62 -5.88 9.30
CA ILE A 40 2.16 -7.05 8.60
C ILE A 40 1.03 -8.01 8.20
N TYR A 41 0.23 -8.45 9.17
CA TYR A 41 -0.70 -9.57 8.96
C TYR A 41 -1.96 -9.19 8.17
N PHE A 42 -2.40 -7.92 8.20
CA PHE A 42 -3.50 -7.46 7.33
C PHE A 42 -3.08 -7.17 5.89
N ASN A 43 -1.78 -7.21 5.63
CA ASN A 43 -1.25 -7.05 4.29
C ASN A 43 -0.89 -8.43 3.74
N VAL A 44 -1.75 -8.99 2.89
CA VAL A 44 -1.61 -10.37 2.36
C VAL A 44 -0.22 -10.67 1.78
N ILE A 45 0.40 -9.69 1.08
CA ILE A 45 1.76 -9.83 0.56
C ILE A 45 2.77 -9.96 1.70
N LEU A 46 2.70 -9.07 2.69
CA LEU A 46 3.65 -9.10 3.81
C LEU A 46 3.43 -10.27 4.75
N GLU A 47 2.18 -10.68 4.98
CA GLU A 47 1.85 -11.90 5.71
C GLU A 47 2.51 -13.11 5.04
N SER A 48 2.38 -13.24 3.72
CA SER A 48 3.03 -14.32 2.98
C SER A 48 4.56 -14.28 3.11
N ILE A 49 5.16 -13.09 3.13
CA ILE A 49 6.60 -12.91 3.31
C ILE A 49 7.03 -13.22 4.75
N SER A 50 6.24 -12.85 5.76
CA SER A 50 6.57 -13.07 7.17
C SER A 50 6.54 -14.55 7.56
N LEU A 51 5.67 -15.33 6.90
CA LEU A 51 5.59 -16.77 7.06
C LEU A 51 6.70 -17.53 6.31
N ASN A 52 7.37 -16.89 5.35
CA ASN A 52 8.49 -17.46 4.61
C ASN A 52 9.83 -17.12 5.28
N ASP A 53 10.66 -18.11 5.59
CA ASP A 53 11.92 -17.87 6.31
C ASP A 53 12.91 -16.97 5.55
N ALA A 54 13.07 -17.17 4.24
CA ALA A 54 13.98 -16.37 3.42
C ALA A 54 13.48 -14.92 3.26
N GLY A 55 12.18 -14.75 3.02
CA GLY A 55 11.52 -13.46 2.94
C GLY A 55 11.59 -12.68 4.25
N ARG A 56 11.30 -13.35 5.38
CA ARG A 56 11.43 -12.78 6.71
C ARG A 56 12.87 -12.41 7.03
N ALA A 57 13.85 -13.26 6.71
CA ALA A 57 15.26 -12.97 6.91
C ALA A 57 15.71 -11.74 6.11
N LEU A 58 15.26 -11.61 4.86
CA LEU A 58 15.54 -10.44 4.04
C LEU A 58 14.94 -9.16 4.63
N LEU A 59 13.68 -9.18 5.06
CA LEU A 59 13.05 -7.98 5.63
C LEU A 59 13.57 -7.65 7.04
N ASN A 60 14.14 -8.62 7.76
CA ASN A 60 14.82 -8.37 9.03
C ASN A 60 16.29 -7.94 8.86
N SER A 61 16.89 -8.04 7.67
CA SER A 61 18.31 -7.68 7.48
C SER A 61 18.54 -6.17 7.33
N GLY A 62 17.49 -5.38 7.22
CA GLY A 62 17.59 -3.93 7.10
C GLY A 62 17.87 -3.24 8.43
N PRO A 63 18.28 -1.96 8.43
CA PRO A 63 18.49 -1.19 9.65
C PRO A 63 17.27 -1.22 10.57
N GLU A 64 17.50 -1.43 11.85
CA GLU A 64 16.46 -1.44 12.87
C GLU A 64 16.29 -0.05 13.47
N ILE A 65 15.05 0.27 13.82
CA ILE A 65 14.70 1.49 14.54
C ILE A 65 13.86 1.14 15.76
N SER A 66 14.07 1.89 16.84
CA SER A 66 13.26 1.74 18.04
C SER A 66 11.82 2.14 17.76
N ALA A 67 10.88 1.27 18.13
CA ALA A 67 9.45 1.49 18.03
C ALA A 67 8.81 1.20 19.38
N LYS A 68 7.70 1.86 19.71
CA LYS A 68 6.99 1.65 20.99
C LYS A 68 6.14 0.36 20.98
N THR A 69 6.67 -0.71 20.42
CA THR A 69 6.00 -2.00 20.19
C THR A 69 6.53 -3.04 21.17
N ILE A 70 5.91 -4.23 21.24
CA ILE A 70 6.37 -5.29 22.16
C ILE A 70 7.79 -5.77 21.81
N PRO A 71 8.16 -5.98 20.53
CA PRO A 71 9.54 -6.29 20.16
C PRO A 71 10.52 -5.14 20.45
N GLY A 72 10.05 -3.91 20.61
CA GLY A 72 10.86 -2.72 20.88
C GLY A 72 11.60 -2.15 19.67
N GLU A 73 11.84 -2.97 18.66
CA GLU A 73 12.54 -2.59 17.43
C GLU A 73 11.86 -3.22 16.20
N ILE A 74 12.02 -2.57 15.05
CA ILE A 74 11.57 -3.09 13.76
C ILE A 74 12.51 -2.65 12.65
N SER A 75 12.78 -3.54 11.70
CA SER A 75 13.54 -3.20 10.51
C SER A 75 12.77 -2.22 9.62
N VAL A 76 13.45 -1.17 9.14
CA VAL A 76 12.91 -0.18 8.21
C VAL A 76 12.40 -0.84 6.92
N TYR A 77 12.93 -2.01 6.54
CA TYR A 77 12.50 -2.74 5.35
C TYR A 77 11.03 -3.19 5.45
N TRP A 78 10.52 -3.52 6.64
CA TRP A 78 9.10 -3.81 6.83
C TRP A 78 8.21 -2.60 6.50
N TYR A 79 8.62 -1.40 6.92
CA TYR A 79 7.88 -0.17 6.60
C TYR A 79 7.93 0.17 5.10
N VAL A 80 9.09 0.01 4.48
CA VAL A 80 9.24 0.21 3.04
C VAL A 80 8.38 -0.79 2.26
N ALA A 81 8.44 -2.08 2.61
CA ALA A 81 7.66 -3.13 1.97
C ALA A 81 6.15 -2.90 2.15
N HIS A 82 5.71 -2.42 3.31
CA HIS A 82 4.32 -2.02 3.55
C HIS A 82 3.87 -0.88 2.65
N LEU A 83 4.69 0.17 2.54
CA LEU A 83 4.40 1.29 1.65
C LEU A 83 4.33 0.87 0.19
N LEU A 84 5.28 0.06 -0.27
CA LEU A 84 5.33 -0.43 -1.65
C LEU A 84 4.13 -1.31 -2.01
N SER A 85 3.71 -2.20 -1.11
CA SER A 85 2.54 -3.05 -1.34
C SER A 85 1.24 -2.25 -1.38
N PHE A 86 1.05 -1.23 -0.53
CA PHE A 86 -0.10 -0.34 -0.61
C PHE A 86 -0.10 0.51 -1.88
N ILE A 87 1.05 1.02 -2.31
CA ILE A 87 1.20 1.69 -3.61
C ILE A 87 0.80 0.75 -4.74
N LEU A 88 1.24 -0.51 -4.70
CA LEU A 88 0.87 -1.52 -5.70
C LEU A 88 -0.64 -1.75 -5.72
N TYR A 89 -1.29 -1.95 -4.58
CA TYR A 89 -2.74 -2.11 -4.49
C TYR A 89 -3.48 -0.92 -5.09
N GLY A 90 -3.08 0.30 -4.74
CA GLY A 90 -3.70 1.51 -5.28
C GLY A 90 -3.47 1.67 -6.79
N ALA A 91 -2.28 1.30 -7.29
CA ALA A 91 -1.97 1.34 -8.72
C ALA A 91 -2.81 0.34 -9.52
N VAL A 92 -3.03 -0.87 -8.99
CA VAL A 92 -3.94 -1.86 -9.58
C VAL A 92 -5.36 -1.31 -9.67
N LEU A 93 -5.88 -0.68 -8.60
CA LEU A 93 -7.22 -0.08 -8.60
C LEU A 93 -7.33 1.11 -9.56
N ASP A 94 -6.31 1.96 -9.65
CA ASP A 94 -6.26 3.05 -10.62
C ASP A 94 -6.23 2.51 -12.07
N GLY A 95 -5.51 1.41 -12.31
CA GLY A 95 -5.52 0.67 -13.58
C GLY A 95 -6.91 0.14 -13.94
N ILE A 96 -7.58 -0.57 -13.02
CA ILE A 96 -8.95 -1.07 -13.20
C ILE A 96 -9.90 0.10 -13.52
N LYS A 97 -9.82 1.20 -12.77
CA LYS A 97 -10.61 2.41 -12.99
C LYS A 97 -10.38 3.00 -14.39
N ALA A 98 -9.14 2.97 -14.89
CA ALA A 98 -8.83 3.44 -16.24
C ALA A 98 -9.45 2.52 -17.31
N VAL A 99 -9.35 1.20 -17.15
CA VAL A 99 -9.96 0.22 -18.06
C VAL A 99 -11.48 0.36 -18.09
N VAL A 100 -12.14 0.46 -16.92
CA VAL A 100 -13.60 0.65 -16.84
C VAL A 100 -14.03 1.92 -17.57
N LYS A 101 -13.31 3.04 -17.38
CA LYS A 101 -13.61 4.29 -18.10
C LYS A 101 -13.46 4.16 -19.60
N LEU A 102 -12.50 3.37 -20.07
CA LEU A 102 -12.30 3.11 -21.49
C LEU A 102 -13.46 2.29 -22.06
N LEU A 103 -13.85 1.21 -21.38
CA LEU A 103 -14.96 0.34 -21.79
C LEU A 103 -16.30 1.08 -21.84
N LEU A 104 -16.58 1.94 -20.86
CA LEU A 104 -17.81 2.73 -20.80
C LEU A 104 -17.88 3.88 -21.83
N ARG A 105 -16.74 4.30 -22.39
CA ARG A 105 -16.66 5.34 -23.43
C ARG A 105 -16.67 4.76 -24.84
N ALA A 106 -16.53 3.44 -24.99
CA ALA A 106 -16.60 2.82 -26.30
C ALA A 106 -18.02 2.99 -26.85
N PRO A 107 -18.21 3.54 -28.07
CA PRO A 107 -19.53 3.59 -28.69
C PRO A 107 -20.07 2.17 -28.82
N SER A 108 -21.38 2.00 -28.58
CA SER A 108 -22.04 0.73 -28.84
C SER A 108 -21.78 0.38 -30.30
N LYS A 109 -21.26 -0.83 -30.59
CA LYS A 109 -21.02 -1.29 -31.96
C LYS A 109 -22.34 -1.59 -32.72
N GLY A 110 -23.45 -0.93 -32.38
CA GLY A 110 -24.80 -1.28 -32.83
C GLY A 110 -25.67 -0.15 -33.39
N GLU A 111 -25.22 1.11 -33.47
CA GLU A 111 -26.01 2.23 -34.02
C GLU A 111 -25.54 2.67 -35.42
N ALA A 112 -25.32 1.69 -36.32
CA ALA A 112 -25.03 1.97 -37.72
C ALA A 112 -25.78 0.99 -38.63
N THR A 113 -27.11 1.10 -38.67
CA THR A 113 -27.97 0.66 -39.77
C THR A 113 -29.26 1.46 -39.75
#